data_AF-A0A7S2NEJ8-F1
#
_entry.id   AF-A0A7S2NEJ8-F1
#
_cell.length_a   1.000
_cell.length_b   1.000
_cell.length_c   1.000
_cell.angle_alpha   90.00
_cell.angle_beta   90.00
_cell.angle_gamma   90.00
#
_symmetry.space_group_name_H-M   'P 1'
#
loop_
_entity.id
_entity.type
_entity.pdbx_description
1 polymer ?
#
loop_
_entity_poly.entity_id
_entity_poly.type
_entity_poly.pdbx_seq_one_letter_code
_entity_poly.pdbx_strand_id
1 'polypeptide(L)'
;SRFRDEGFLAELRSLQARRGSDATRLAMERQELLLSVQASVLPRYGFEGTQMGVQRMMSEWGPFLKDPEFRRLTIEINDLLGIHMPPETWERRIEHFRRIVATTQPRERPRIAPGIVGRCMAITGGHAMGSSAPRCPVITDGVADLTASLGSSMPRPGAQAVRRLKPWPSKRPRPFKLSIAGTWDDYDPDEMRWEAGCFTYIAMVVQQEGIEFFQLLVNGEWGKTVYPSIPDASTFEEHEVLGPDDGGHGMNWCIGKLEQTRVGMTFRIVAQLDVDGRVATVQWAPHTGES
;
A
#
# COMPACT_ATOMS: atom_id res chain seq x y z
N SER A 1 -28.44 -3.10 8.96
CA SER A 1 -27.33 -2.69 8.06
C SER A 1 -27.22 -3.68 6.92
N ARG A 2 -26.91 -3.26 5.69
CA ARG A 2 -26.65 -4.16 4.54
C ARG A 2 -25.46 -5.09 4.80
N PHE A 3 -24.50 -4.68 5.62
CA PHE A 3 -23.37 -5.51 6.05
C PHE A 3 -23.75 -6.66 7.00
N ARG A 4 -25.00 -6.70 7.49
CA ARG A 4 -25.52 -7.83 8.28
C ARG A 4 -26.29 -8.85 7.43
N ASP A 5 -26.28 -8.68 6.10
CA ASP A 5 -26.86 -9.67 5.20
C ASP A 5 -26.07 -10.99 5.29
N GLU A 6 -26.77 -12.11 5.43
CA GLU A 6 -26.13 -13.42 5.61
C GLU A 6 -25.31 -13.85 4.39
N GLY A 7 -25.73 -13.47 3.18
CA GLY A 7 -24.99 -13.75 1.96
C GLY A 7 -23.66 -13.01 1.94
N PHE A 8 -23.69 -11.71 2.24
CA PHE A 8 -22.48 -10.90 2.38
C PHE A 8 -21.55 -11.45 3.47
N LEU A 9 -22.06 -11.78 4.65
CA LEU A 9 -21.24 -12.29 5.75
C LEU A 9 -20.66 -13.68 5.44
N ALA A 10 -21.38 -14.52 4.70
CA ALA A 10 -20.85 -15.81 4.24
C ALA A 10 -19.69 -15.62 3.25
N GLU A 11 -19.81 -14.66 2.32
CA GLU A 11 -18.76 -14.32 1.36
C GLU A 11 -17.54 -13.72 2.05
N LEU A 12 -17.74 -12.80 3.00
CA LEU A 12 -16.66 -12.23 3.81
C LEU A 12 -15.93 -13.31 4.61
N ARG A 13 -16.65 -14.24 5.25
CA ARG A 13 -16.05 -15.38 5.95
C ARG A 13 -15.30 -16.30 5.00
N SER A 14 -15.83 -16.56 3.81
CA SER A 14 -15.16 -17.36 2.79
C SER A 14 -13.85 -16.71 2.34
N LEU A 15 -13.87 -15.40 2.13
CA LEU A 15 -12.70 -14.59 1.80
C LEU A 15 -11.65 -14.62 2.91
N GLN A 16 -12.07 -14.43 4.17
CA GLN A 16 -11.19 -14.52 5.33
C GLN A 16 -10.64 -15.94 5.57
N ALA A 17 -11.38 -16.99 5.21
CA ALA A 17 -10.96 -18.39 5.36
C ALA A 17 -9.91 -18.80 4.33
N ARG A 18 -9.79 -18.10 3.20
CA ARG A 18 -8.76 -18.33 2.17
C ARG A 18 -7.34 -17.91 2.60
N ARG A 19 -7.04 -17.90 3.90
CA ARG A 19 -5.73 -17.54 4.47
C ARG A 19 -4.60 -18.27 3.71
N GLY A 20 -3.80 -17.49 2.98
CA GLY A 20 -2.66 -17.87 2.16
C GLY A 20 -1.76 -16.65 1.93
N SER A 21 -0.60 -16.84 1.30
CA SER A 21 0.55 -15.90 1.19
C SER A 21 0.31 -14.58 0.44
N ASP A 22 -0.93 -14.13 0.28
CA ASP A 22 -1.27 -12.93 -0.47
C ASP A 22 -2.26 -12.04 0.29
N ALA A 23 -1.76 -11.44 1.38
CA ALA A 23 -2.49 -10.49 2.20
C ALA A 23 -2.97 -9.27 1.40
N THR A 24 -2.20 -8.84 0.39
CA THR A 24 -2.55 -7.74 -0.51
C THR A 24 -3.79 -8.08 -1.33
N ARG A 25 -3.83 -9.25 -1.96
CA ARG A 25 -5.01 -9.69 -2.70
C ARG A 25 -6.23 -9.84 -1.80
N LEU A 26 -6.05 -10.39 -0.60
CA LEU A 26 -7.15 -10.51 0.36
C LEU A 26 -7.72 -9.14 0.76
N ALA A 27 -6.87 -8.14 0.97
CA ALA A 27 -7.29 -6.77 1.24
C ALA A 27 -8.05 -6.15 0.04
N MET A 28 -7.55 -6.31 -1.18
CA MET A 28 -8.21 -5.82 -2.39
C MET A 28 -9.58 -6.49 -2.62
N GLU A 29 -9.65 -7.81 -2.57
CA GLU A 29 -10.91 -8.54 -2.75
C GLU A 29 -11.91 -8.20 -1.63
N ARG A 30 -11.43 -7.96 -0.39
CA ARG A 30 -12.27 -7.46 0.70
C ARG A 30 -12.81 -6.08 0.36
N GLN A 31 -11.97 -5.15 -0.08
CA GLN A 31 -12.39 -3.80 -0.43
C GLN A 31 -13.43 -3.79 -1.56
N GLU A 32 -13.25 -4.64 -2.58
CA GLU A 32 -14.23 -4.84 -3.66
C GLU A 32 -15.57 -5.36 -3.13
N LEU A 33 -15.53 -6.35 -2.23
CA LEU A 33 -16.72 -6.89 -1.59
C LEU A 33 -17.46 -5.82 -0.77
N LEU A 34 -16.75 -5.00 0.00
CA LEU A 34 -17.34 -3.88 0.75
C LEU A 34 -17.97 -2.86 -0.20
N LEU A 35 -17.27 -2.54 -1.29
CA LEU A 35 -17.73 -1.57 -2.27
C LEU A 35 -19.00 -2.05 -2.98
N SER A 36 -19.19 -3.36 -3.17
CA SER A 36 -20.43 -3.92 -3.74
C SER A 36 -21.68 -3.51 -2.94
N VAL A 37 -21.56 -3.46 -1.61
CA VAL A 37 -22.62 -3.01 -0.71
C VAL A 37 -22.72 -1.48 -0.73
N GLN A 38 -21.59 -0.80 -0.55
CA GLN A 38 -21.52 0.66 -0.45
C GLN A 38 -22.00 1.35 -1.74
N ALA A 39 -21.76 0.76 -2.92
CA ALA A 39 -22.17 1.30 -4.21
C ALA A 39 -23.68 1.55 -4.31
N SER A 40 -24.49 0.75 -3.60
CA SER A 40 -25.95 0.92 -3.54
C SER A 40 -26.44 1.89 -2.46
N VAL A 41 -25.57 2.20 -1.49
CA VAL A 41 -25.89 2.99 -0.29
C VAL A 41 -25.41 4.44 -0.44
N LEU A 42 -24.15 4.63 -0.85
CA LEU A 42 -23.50 5.94 -0.97
C LEU A 42 -24.31 6.96 -1.80
N PRO A 43 -24.90 6.60 -2.96
CA PRO A 43 -25.70 7.55 -3.75
C PRO A 43 -26.90 8.14 -3.01
N ARG A 44 -27.44 7.42 -2.01
CA ARG A 44 -28.58 7.90 -1.19
C ARG A 44 -28.19 9.06 -0.27
N TYR A 45 -26.90 9.26 -0.05
CA TYR A 45 -26.33 10.29 0.81
C TYR A 45 -25.51 11.32 0.01
N GLY A 46 -25.61 11.32 -1.33
CA GLY A 46 -24.92 12.28 -2.20
C GLY A 46 -23.46 11.92 -2.51
N PHE A 47 -23.03 10.70 -2.21
CA PHE A 47 -21.69 10.20 -2.57
C PHE A 47 -21.76 9.25 -3.77
N GLU A 48 -20.72 9.22 -4.58
CA GLU A 48 -20.64 8.27 -5.69
C GLU A 48 -20.55 6.83 -5.16
N GLY A 49 -21.11 5.86 -5.89
CA GLY A 49 -20.99 4.43 -5.56
C GLY A 49 -19.62 3.84 -5.93
N THR A 50 -18.54 4.58 -5.67
CA THR A 50 -17.17 4.29 -6.12
C THR A 50 -16.20 4.42 -4.94
N GLN A 51 -14.96 3.95 -5.12
CA GLN A 51 -13.91 4.13 -4.10
C GLN A 51 -13.69 5.62 -3.76
N MET A 52 -13.73 6.50 -4.76
CA MET A 52 -13.65 7.95 -4.54
C MET A 52 -14.84 8.47 -3.72
N GLY A 53 -16.04 7.92 -3.91
CA GLY A 53 -17.20 8.24 -3.08
C GLY A 53 -17.03 7.81 -1.63
N VAL A 54 -16.42 6.65 -1.37
CA VAL A 54 -16.05 6.21 -0.01
C VAL A 54 -15.06 7.20 0.61
N GLN A 55 -13.99 7.57 -0.11
CA GLN A 55 -12.99 8.52 0.38
C GLN A 55 -13.61 9.90 0.70
N ARG A 56 -14.49 10.42 -0.17
CA ARG A 56 -15.24 11.65 0.09
C ARG A 56 -16.12 11.52 1.34
N MET A 57 -16.87 10.42 1.47
CA MET A 57 -17.70 10.18 2.66
C MET A 57 -16.85 10.17 3.93
N MET A 58 -15.71 9.46 3.92
CA MET A 58 -14.80 9.40 5.06
C MET A 58 -14.21 10.78 5.40
N SER A 59 -13.91 11.64 4.42
CA SER A 59 -13.38 12.99 4.67
C SER A 59 -14.35 13.92 5.40
N GLU A 60 -15.65 13.61 5.38
CA GLU A 60 -16.74 14.35 6.03
C GLU A 60 -17.04 13.84 7.46
N TRP A 61 -16.32 12.83 7.97
CA TRP A 61 -16.58 12.26 9.31
C TRP A 61 -16.23 13.21 10.47
N GLY A 62 -15.41 14.23 10.23
CA GLY A 62 -14.85 15.11 11.27
C GLY A 62 -15.87 15.64 12.30
N PRO A 63 -17.00 16.22 11.89
CA PRO A 63 -18.03 16.71 12.81
C PRO A 63 -18.68 15.62 13.70
N PHE A 64 -18.66 14.36 13.25
CA PHE A 64 -19.34 13.24 13.92
C PHE A 64 -18.44 12.48 14.89
N LEU A 65 -17.12 12.71 14.89
CA LEU A 65 -16.20 11.96 15.76
C LEU A 65 -16.48 12.11 17.27
N LYS A 66 -17.12 13.21 17.67
CA LYS A 66 -17.49 13.47 19.07
C LYS A 66 -18.85 12.86 19.45
N ASP A 67 -19.63 12.40 18.47
CA ASP A 67 -20.93 11.78 18.70
C ASP A 67 -20.73 10.33 19.20
N PRO A 68 -21.16 10.00 20.44
CA PRO A 68 -20.98 8.66 21.00
C PRO A 68 -21.70 7.57 20.19
N GLU A 69 -22.83 7.87 19.55
CA GLU A 69 -23.55 6.89 18.74
C GLU A 69 -22.78 6.60 17.45
N PHE A 70 -22.28 7.64 16.78
CA PHE A 70 -21.43 7.50 15.60
C PHE A 70 -20.18 6.67 15.90
N ARG A 71 -19.49 6.95 17.01
CA ARG A 71 -18.31 6.19 17.45
C ARG A 71 -18.66 4.72 17.66
N ARG A 72 -19.73 4.44 18.41
CA ARG A 72 -20.17 3.06 18.71
C ARG A 72 -20.49 2.28 17.44
N LEU A 73 -21.26 2.88 16.52
CA LEU A 73 -21.66 2.24 15.25
C LEU A 73 -20.46 1.99 14.33
N THR A 74 -19.53 2.94 14.26
CA THR A 74 -18.33 2.81 13.43
C THR A 74 -17.44 1.67 13.92
N ILE A 75 -17.23 1.56 15.24
CA ILE A 75 -16.50 0.44 15.84
C ILE A 75 -17.20 -0.88 15.53
N GLU A 76 -18.51 -0.96 15.77
CA GLU A 76 -19.30 -2.17 15.54
C GLU A 76 -19.25 -2.64 14.07
N ILE A 77 -19.32 -1.70 13.12
CA ILE A 77 -19.18 -2.00 11.69
C ILE A 77 -17.76 -2.48 11.38
N ASN A 78 -16.73 -1.79 11.85
CA ASN A 78 -15.34 -2.17 11.62
C ASN A 78 -15.04 -3.57 12.16
N ASP A 79 -15.52 -3.89 13.36
CA ASP A 79 -15.40 -5.22 13.98
C ASP A 79 -16.12 -6.27 13.12
N LEU A 80 -17.34 -5.98 12.66
CA LEU A 80 -18.10 -6.87 11.78
C LEU A 80 -17.38 -7.15 10.46
N LEU A 81 -16.67 -6.15 9.93
CA LEU A 81 -15.93 -6.24 8.67
C LEU A 81 -14.51 -6.81 8.85
N GLY A 82 -14.06 -7.03 10.09
CA GLY A 82 -12.69 -7.44 10.39
C GLY A 82 -11.65 -6.37 10.01
N ILE A 83 -12.05 -5.09 10.04
CA ILE A 83 -11.18 -3.95 9.76
C ILE A 83 -10.72 -3.40 11.10
N HIS A 84 -9.46 -3.58 11.44
CA HIS A 84 -8.93 -3.00 12.68
C HIS A 84 -8.59 -1.51 12.47
N MET A 85 -9.58 -0.64 12.68
CA MET A 85 -9.43 0.82 12.59
C MET A 85 -9.73 1.49 13.94
N PRO A 86 -8.74 1.60 14.83
CA PRO A 86 -8.95 2.07 16.19
C PRO A 86 -9.31 3.57 16.20
N PRO A 87 -10.21 4.03 17.09
CA PRO A 87 -10.72 5.41 17.08
C PRO A 87 -9.67 6.51 17.11
N GLU A 88 -8.52 6.24 17.72
CA GLU A 88 -7.38 7.15 17.83
C GLU A 88 -6.77 7.48 16.46
N THR A 89 -7.05 6.66 15.44
CA THR A 89 -6.53 6.85 14.07
C THR A 89 -7.49 7.60 13.15
N TRP A 90 -8.73 7.83 13.57
CA TRP A 90 -9.77 8.35 12.68
C TRP A 90 -9.50 9.78 12.20
N GLU A 91 -9.02 10.68 13.07
CA GLU A 91 -8.67 12.05 12.68
C GLU A 91 -7.57 12.07 11.61
N ARG A 92 -6.54 11.25 11.79
CA ARG A 92 -5.45 11.11 10.82
C ARG A 92 -5.97 10.61 9.47
N ARG A 93 -6.86 9.61 9.48
CA ARG A 93 -7.48 9.08 8.25
C ARG A 93 -8.38 10.10 7.56
N ILE A 94 -9.18 10.87 8.31
CA ILE A 94 -9.99 11.95 7.73
C ILE A 94 -9.11 12.96 7.01
N GLU A 95 -8.00 13.37 7.63
CA GLU A 95 -7.07 14.32 7.01
C GLU A 95 -6.35 13.73 5.79
N HIS A 96 -6.06 12.42 5.82
CA HIS A 96 -5.55 11.71 4.66
C HIS A 96 -6.55 11.73 3.49
N PHE A 97 -7.82 11.38 3.74
CA PHE A 97 -8.85 11.40 2.69
C PHE A 97 -9.16 12.80 2.17
N ARG A 98 -9.14 13.84 3.02
CA ARG A 98 -9.25 15.23 2.56
C ARG A 98 -8.17 15.58 1.55
N ARG A 99 -6.93 15.16 1.80
CA ARG A 99 -5.80 15.36 0.87
C ARG A 99 -6.03 14.65 -0.46
N ILE A 100 -6.44 13.37 -0.45
CA ILE A 100 -6.75 12.62 -1.68
C ILE A 100 -7.87 13.29 -2.48
N VAL A 101 -8.96 13.68 -1.81
CA VAL A 101 -10.10 14.32 -2.46
C VAL A 101 -9.68 15.65 -3.07
N ALA A 102 -8.88 16.45 -2.36
CA ALA A 102 -8.38 17.73 -2.87
C ALA A 102 -7.45 17.56 -4.10
N THR A 103 -6.65 16.50 -4.17
CA THR A 103 -5.76 16.25 -5.31
C THR A 103 -6.49 15.70 -6.54
N THR A 104 -7.64 15.05 -6.34
CA THR A 104 -8.36 14.35 -7.42
C THR A 104 -9.50 15.17 -8.01
N GLN A 105 -9.88 16.29 -7.38
CA GLN A 105 -10.82 17.22 -8.00
C GLN A 105 -10.20 17.79 -9.29
N PRO A 106 -10.93 17.77 -10.42
CA PRO A 106 -10.47 18.43 -11.63
C PRO A 106 -10.21 19.89 -11.27
N ARG A 107 -8.96 20.34 -11.36
CA ARG A 107 -8.66 21.76 -11.35
C ARG A 107 -9.54 22.39 -12.41
N GLU A 108 -10.50 23.22 -12.01
CA GLU A 108 -11.24 24.04 -12.96
C GLU A 108 -10.19 24.72 -13.83
N ARG A 109 -10.11 24.31 -15.11
CA ARG A 109 -9.25 24.99 -16.06
C ARG A 109 -9.69 26.46 -15.99
N PRO A 110 -8.76 27.42 -15.81
CA PRO A 110 -9.11 28.82 -15.95
C PRO A 110 -9.90 28.94 -17.25
N ARG A 111 -11.15 29.40 -17.16
CA ARG A 111 -11.98 29.63 -18.35
C ARG A 111 -11.20 30.58 -19.22
N ILE A 112 -10.53 30.06 -20.25
CA ILE A 112 -9.90 30.88 -21.28
C ILE A 112 -11.06 31.66 -21.88
N ALA A 113 -11.03 32.98 -21.72
CA ALA A 113 -12.01 33.87 -22.31
C ALA A 113 -12.17 33.53 -23.80
N PRO A 114 -13.39 33.49 -24.35
CA PRO A 114 -13.61 33.15 -25.74
C PRO A 114 -12.99 34.24 -26.62
N GLY A 115 -11.78 33.98 -27.10
CA GLY A 115 -11.01 34.90 -27.92
C GLY A 115 -10.24 34.13 -28.98
N ILE A 116 -10.70 34.30 -30.23
CA ILE A 116 -10.00 34.02 -31.49
C ILE A 116 -10.04 32.54 -31.93
N VAL A 117 -11.06 32.24 -32.73
CA VAL A 117 -11.16 31.05 -33.59
C VAL A 117 -10.07 31.14 -34.67
N GLY A 118 -8.92 30.53 -34.40
CA GLY A 118 -7.86 30.30 -35.37
C GLY A 118 -8.02 28.94 -36.04
N ARG A 119 -8.44 28.96 -37.30
CA ARG A 119 -8.45 27.84 -38.27
C ARG A 119 -7.21 26.95 -38.14
N CYS A 120 -7.40 25.65 -37.91
CA CYS A 120 -6.40 24.63 -38.24
C CYS A 120 -7.07 23.53 -39.07
N MET A 121 -6.54 23.34 -40.29
CA MET A 121 -6.99 22.34 -41.24
C MET A 121 -6.51 20.94 -40.86
N ALA A 122 -7.37 19.97 -41.15
CA ALA A 122 -7.08 18.55 -41.09
C ALA A 122 -6.02 18.16 -42.13
N ILE A 123 -5.07 17.31 -41.74
CA ILE A 123 -4.33 16.46 -42.65
C ILE A 123 -4.59 15.01 -42.25
N THR A 124 -5.27 14.33 -43.16
CA THR A 124 -5.56 12.90 -43.17
C THR A 124 -4.36 12.10 -43.71
N GLY A 125 -4.12 10.93 -43.12
CA GLY A 125 -3.29 9.84 -43.67
C GLY A 125 -2.75 9.00 -42.51
N GLY A 126 -2.98 7.69 -42.38
CA GLY A 126 -3.41 6.67 -43.33
C GLY A 126 -2.26 5.66 -43.54
N HIS A 127 -2.53 4.39 -43.20
CA HIS A 127 -1.73 3.15 -43.40
C HIS A 127 -0.73 2.77 -42.30
N ALA A 128 -0.38 1.50 -42.05
CA ALA A 128 -0.98 0.16 -42.19
C ALA A 128 0.11 -0.83 -41.70
N MET A 129 -0.32 -1.95 -41.11
CA MET A 129 0.30 -3.29 -41.00
C MET A 129 1.84 -3.49 -41.03
N GLY A 130 2.33 -4.25 -40.04
CA GLY A 130 3.64 -4.90 -40.11
C GLY A 130 3.87 -5.92 -38.99
N SER A 131 3.52 -7.18 -39.28
CA SER A 131 3.74 -8.38 -38.46
C SER A 131 5.22 -8.79 -38.43
N SER A 132 5.74 -9.27 -37.29
CA SER A 132 6.57 -10.49 -37.20
C SER A 132 7.21 -10.66 -35.81
N ALA A 133 6.87 -11.75 -35.14
CA ALA A 133 7.63 -12.33 -34.03
C ALA A 133 8.80 -13.18 -34.57
N PRO A 134 9.81 -13.46 -33.71
CA PRO A 134 10.39 -14.79 -33.69
C PRO A 134 10.39 -15.42 -32.29
N ARG A 135 10.22 -16.75 -32.29
CA ARG A 135 10.27 -17.66 -31.15
C ARG A 135 11.70 -18.20 -30.91
N CYS A 136 11.84 -18.76 -29.71
CA CYS A 136 12.72 -19.86 -29.25
C CYS A 136 14.08 -19.46 -28.62
N PRO A 137 14.66 -20.28 -27.72
CA PRO A 137 14.22 -21.60 -27.22
C PRO A 137 14.20 -21.78 -25.68
N VAL A 138 13.51 -22.86 -25.33
CA VAL A 138 13.52 -23.63 -24.07
C VAL A 138 14.94 -24.11 -23.73
N ILE A 139 15.32 -24.04 -22.44
CA ILE A 139 16.39 -24.84 -21.85
C ILE A 139 15.82 -25.57 -20.62
N THR A 140 16.08 -26.87 -20.59
CA THR A 140 15.63 -27.89 -19.65
C THR A 140 16.55 -28.04 -18.43
N ASP A 141 15.92 -28.44 -17.32
CA ASP A 141 16.35 -29.38 -16.26
C ASP A 141 17.75 -29.30 -15.61
N GLY A 142 17.74 -29.30 -14.28
CA GLY A 142 18.89 -29.62 -13.44
C GLY A 142 18.52 -29.72 -11.96
N VAL A 143 18.02 -30.89 -11.55
CA VAL A 143 17.69 -31.28 -10.17
C VAL A 143 18.94 -31.85 -9.48
N ALA A 144 19.23 -31.42 -8.25
CA ALA A 144 19.90 -32.16 -7.16
C ALA A 144 20.07 -31.18 -5.99
N ASP A 145 19.27 -31.22 -4.92
CA ASP A 145 19.29 -32.20 -3.81
C ASP A 145 20.67 -32.34 -3.15
N LEU A 146 20.81 -31.78 -1.95
CA LEU A 146 21.73 -32.27 -0.92
C LEU A 146 21.24 -31.83 0.47
N THR A 147 21.17 -32.85 1.32
CA THR A 147 20.57 -32.91 2.64
C THR A 147 21.55 -32.54 3.77
N ALA A 148 20.95 -32.07 4.88
CA ALA A 148 21.34 -32.23 6.28
C ALA A 148 22.68 -31.65 6.81
N SER A 149 22.61 -30.75 7.80
CA SER A 149 22.66 -31.14 9.23
C SER A 149 22.92 -29.96 10.17
N LEU A 150 22.03 -29.86 11.17
CA LEU A 150 22.15 -29.39 12.55
C LEU A 150 23.41 -28.60 13.00
N GLY A 151 23.15 -27.35 13.37
CA GLY A 151 23.93 -26.58 14.34
C GLY A 151 23.10 -25.40 14.83
N SER A 152 22.32 -25.57 15.90
CA SER A 152 21.56 -24.47 16.52
C SER A 152 22.50 -23.49 17.23
N SER A 153 23.10 -22.59 16.46
CA SER A 153 23.46 -21.26 16.94
C SER A 153 22.41 -20.29 16.39
N MET A 154 21.76 -19.50 17.25
CA MET A 154 20.91 -18.41 16.78
C MET A 154 21.63 -17.63 15.67
N PRO A 155 21.03 -17.47 14.48
CA PRO A 155 21.65 -16.67 13.44
C PRO A 155 21.80 -15.25 13.98
N ARG A 156 23.05 -14.77 14.01
CA ARG A 156 23.30 -13.33 14.09
C ARG A 156 22.46 -12.67 12.99
N PRO A 157 21.86 -11.49 13.22
CA PRO A 157 21.18 -10.76 12.15
C PRO A 157 22.13 -10.75 10.96
N GLY A 158 21.70 -11.34 9.84
CA GLY A 158 22.48 -11.37 8.63
C GLY A 158 22.88 -9.94 8.36
N ALA A 159 24.16 -9.63 8.55
CA ALA A 159 24.70 -8.36 8.12
C ALA A 159 24.46 -8.39 6.62
N GLN A 160 23.39 -7.71 6.17
CA GLN A 160 23.16 -7.39 4.77
C GLN A 160 24.55 -7.13 4.22
N ALA A 161 24.95 -7.82 3.15
CA ALA A 161 26.15 -7.43 2.43
C ALA A 161 25.87 -6.03 1.91
N VAL A 162 26.11 -5.03 2.76
CA VAL A 162 25.92 -3.62 2.47
C VAL A 162 27.02 -3.36 1.48
N ARG A 163 26.73 -3.60 0.18
CA ARG A 163 27.38 -2.88 -0.90
C ARG A 163 27.48 -1.47 -0.36
N ARG A 164 28.69 -0.89 -0.31
CA ARG A 164 28.90 0.48 0.18
C ARG A 164 28.10 1.43 -0.72
N LEU A 165 26.82 1.53 -0.44
CA LEU A 165 25.87 2.35 -1.15
C LEU A 165 26.25 3.76 -0.77
N LYS A 166 26.62 4.53 -1.79
CA LYS A 166 26.76 5.96 -1.62
C LYS A 166 25.34 6.49 -1.38
N PRO A 167 25.04 7.06 -0.19
CA PRO A 167 23.70 7.52 0.11
C PRO A 167 23.33 8.70 -0.78
N TRP A 168 22.03 8.95 -0.93
CA TRP A 168 21.52 10.13 -1.61
C TRP A 168 22.21 11.41 -1.08
N PRO A 169 22.74 12.27 -1.97
CA PRO A 169 23.42 13.48 -1.53
C PRO A 169 22.49 14.41 -0.75
N SER A 170 22.87 14.81 0.46
CA SER A 170 22.05 15.63 1.37
C SER A 170 21.60 16.98 0.79
N LYS A 171 22.31 17.50 -0.21
CA LYS A 171 21.98 18.76 -0.91
C LYS A 171 21.00 18.58 -2.06
N ARG A 172 20.71 17.35 -2.50
CA ARG A 172 19.76 17.09 -3.58
C ARG A 172 18.34 17.00 -3.02
N PRO A 173 17.34 17.63 -3.66
CA PRO A 173 15.95 17.51 -3.24
C PRO A 173 15.48 16.05 -3.40
N ARG A 174 14.36 15.70 -2.75
CA ARG A 174 13.74 14.38 -2.94
C ARG A 174 13.38 14.17 -4.41
N PRO A 175 13.72 13.01 -5.02
CA PRO A 175 13.49 12.80 -6.45
C PRO A 175 12.02 12.51 -6.80
N PHE A 176 11.25 11.94 -5.86
CA PHE A 176 9.83 11.61 -6.03
C PHE A 176 9.10 11.61 -4.69
N LYS A 177 7.79 11.35 -4.71
CA LYS A 177 7.01 10.98 -3.53
C LYS A 177 7.03 9.48 -3.37
N LEU A 178 7.21 8.99 -2.14
CA LEU A 178 7.11 7.58 -1.83
C LEU A 178 5.96 7.42 -0.84
N SER A 179 5.03 6.52 -1.16
CA SER A 179 3.95 6.14 -0.25
C SER A 179 4.19 4.73 0.28
N ILE A 180 3.60 4.41 1.41
CA ILE A 180 3.57 3.07 2.00
C ILE A 180 2.12 2.62 2.14
N ALA A 181 1.87 1.36 1.84
CA ALA A 181 0.56 0.73 1.98
C ALA A 181 0.75 -0.59 2.71
N GLY A 182 -0.01 -0.84 3.78
CA GLY A 182 0.15 -2.05 4.57
C GLY A 182 -1.12 -2.55 5.23
N THR A 183 -1.03 -3.71 5.88
CA THR A 183 -2.21 -4.32 6.51
C THR A 183 -2.82 -3.46 7.61
N TRP A 184 -2.05 -2.56 8.24
CA TRP A 184 -2.56 -1.65 9.27
C TRP A 184 -3.49 -0.55 8.75
N ASP A 185 -3.41 -0.23 7.46
CA ASP A 185 -4.27 0.76 6.81
C ASP A 185 -5.21 0.19 5.75
N ASP A 186 -5.25 -1.14 5.61
CA ASP A 186 -5.91 -1.87 4.51
C ASP A 186 -5.31 -1.56 3.14
N TYR A 187 -3.98 -1.40 3.11
CA TYR A 187 -3.22 -1.01 1.94
C TYR A 187 -3.68 0.32 1.33
N ASP A 188 -4.14 1.27 2.17
CA ASP A 188 -4.45 2.63 1.76
C ASP A 188 -3.15 3.46 1.73
N PRO A 189 -2.64 3.87 0.56
CA PRO A 189 -1.28 4.42 0.47
C PRO A 189 -1.09 5.77 1.20
N ASP A 190 -0.24 5.83 2.22
CA ASP A 190 0.12 7.08 2.91
C ASP A 190 1.52 7.59 2.53
N GLU A 191 1.67 8.90 2.32
CA GLU A 191 2.95 9.52 1.89
C GLU A 191 3.98 9.46 3.03
N MET A 192 5.15 8.88 2.76
CA MET A 192 6.28 8.85 3.69
C MET A 192 6.90 10.24 3.84
N ARG A 193 7.44 10.52 5.04
CA ARG A 193 8.18 11.76 5.31
C ARG A 193 9.55 11.71 4.66
N TRP A 194 10.05 12.85 4.17
CA TRP A 194 11.41 12.96 3.64
C TRP A 194 12.31 13.67 4.65
N GLU A 195 13.27 12.95 5.21
CA GLU A 195 14.14 13.43 6.30
C GLU A 195 15.57 12.95 6.06
N ALA A 196 16.55 13.86 6.16
CA ALA A 196 17.97 13.55 6.07
C ALA A 196 18.40 12.68 4.86
N GLY A 197 17.73 12.81 3.71
CA GLY A 197 18.06 12.07 2.49
C GLY A 197 17.43 10.68 2.38
N CYS A 198 16.46 10.36 3.23
CA CYS A 198 15.71 9.10 3.18
C CYS A 198 14.21 9.31 3.40
N PHE A 199 13.42 8.30 3.07
CA PHE A 199 11.99 8.28 3.38
C PHE A 199 11.75 7.56 4.71
N THR A 200 10.93 8.14 5.59
CA THR A 200 10.61 7.60 6.90
C THR A 200 9.10 7.49 7.13
N TYR A 201 8.67 6.44 7.82
CA TYR A 201 7.28 6.23 8.23
C TYR A 201 7.21 5.53 9.59
N ILE A 202 6.19 5.84 10.40
CA ILE A 202 5.92 5.13 11.66
C ILE A 202 4.67 4.27 11.47
N ALA A 203 4.88 2.97 11.34
CA ALA A 203 3.79 1.98 11.30
C ALA A 203 3.46 1.50 12.72
N MET A 204 2.22 1.12 12.95
CA MET A 204 1.77 0.51 14.20
C MET A 204 1.23 -0.88 13.90
N VAL A 205 1.64 -1.86 14.71
CA VAL A 205 1.08 -3.21 14.67
C VAL A 205 -0.34 -3.15 15.22
N VAL A 206 -1.31 -3.56 14.42
CA VAL A 206 -2.73 -3.53 14.72
C VAL A 206 -3.38 -4.91 14.65
N GLN A 207 -2.83 -5.83 13.87
CA GLN A 207 -3.31 -7.21 13.82
C GLN A 207 -3.01 -7.96 15.11
N GLN A 208 -3.96 -8.79 15.56
CA GLN A 208 -3.86 -9.53 16.83
C GLN A 208 -2.69 -10.52 16.84
N GLU A 209 -2.38 -11.08 15.68
CA GLU A 209 -1.24 -11.97 15.48
C GLU A 209 0.11 -11.27 15.63
N GLY A 210 0.13 -9.93 15.67
CA GLY A 210 1.36 -9.13 15.74
C GLY A 210 2.08 -9.01 14.40
N ILE A 211 1.53 -9.54 13.31
CA ILE A 211 2.16 -9.58 12.00
C ILE A 211 1.57 -8.47 11.13
N GLU A 212 2.42 -7.73 10.42
CA GLU A 212 1.99 -6.74 9.45
C GLU A 212 2.76 -6.88 8.13
N PHE A 213 2.08 -6.63 7.03
CA PHE A 213 2.63 -6.69 5.68
C PHE A 213 2.56 -5.32 5.02
N PHE A 214 3.57 -4.95 4.23
CA PHE A 214 3.55 -3.68 3.50
C PHE A 214 4.35 -3.68 2.22
N GLN A 215 4.04 -2.70 1.37
CA GLN A 215 4.77 -2.36 0.14
C GLN A 215 4.96 -0.84 0.03
N LEU A 216 5.85 -0.43 -0.85
CA LEU A 216 6.12 0.99 -1.12
C LEU A 216 5.70 1.34 -2.54
N LEU A 217 5.11 2.52 -2.73
CA LEU A 217 4.55 2.96 -4.02
C LEU A 217 5.20 4.27 -4.45
N VAL A 218 5.81 4.29 -5.63
CA VAL A 218 6.35 5.54 -6.20
C VAL A 218 5.17 6.38 -6.70
N ASN A 219 5.09 7.61 -6.18
CA ASN A 219 4.00 8.56 -6.40
C ASN A 219 2.60 8.02 -6.06
N GLY A 220 2.50 7.02 -5.19
CA GLY A 220 1.22 6.40 -4.81
C GLY A 220 0.60 5.54 -5.92
N GLU A 221 1.37 5.14 -6.93
CA GLU A 221 0.88 4.35 -8.06
C GLU A 221 1.18 2.85 -7.86
N TRP A 222 0.15 1.99 -7.84
CA TRP A 222 0.29 0.53 -7.73
C TRP A 222 1.04 -0.12 -8.91
N GLY A 223 1.04 0.52 -10.09
CA GLY A 223 1.87 0.09 -11.23
C GLY A 223 3.36 0.45 -11.10
N LYS A 224 3.77 1.07 -9.98
CA LYS A 224 5.16 1.47 -9.67
C LYS A 224 5.51 1.10 -8.23
N THR A 225 5.36 -0.19 -7.93
CA THR A 225 5.57 -0.76 -6.61
C THR A 225 7.04 -1.10 -6.41
N VAL A 226 7.57 -0.80 -5.23
CA VAL A 226 8.88 -1.21 -4.74
C VAL A 226 8.65 -2.28 -3.67
N TYR A 227 9.32 -3.42 -3.80
CA TYR A 227 9.00 -4.65 -3.06
C TYR A 227 10.25 -5.54 -2.86
N PRO A 228 10.25 -6.51 -1.93
CA PRO A 228 11.36 -7.44 -1.76
C PRO A 228 11.40 -8.53 -2.84
N SER A 229 12.57 -9.13 -3.09
CA SER A 229 12.74 -10.23 -4.05
C SER A 229 12.15 -11.57 -3.62
N ILE A 230 11.71 -11.70 -2.37
CA ILE A 230 11.03 -12.89 -1.82
C ILE A 230 9.73 -12.46 -1.14
N PRO A 231 8.69 -13.31 -1.12
CA PRO A 231 7.45 -13.00 -0.42
C PRO A 231 7.67 -12.95 1.09
N ASP A 232 6.94 -12.05 1.75
CA ASP A 232 6.91 -11.87 3.20
C ASP A 232 8.31 -11.71 3.83
N ALA A 233 9.17 -10.92 3.17
CA ALA A 233 10.56 -10.74 3.58
C ALA A 233 10.65 -9.99 4.92
N SER A 234 11.38 -10.57 5.87
CA SER A 234 11.73 -9.89 7.13
C SER A 234 13.09 -9.19 7.07
N THR A 235 13.45 -8.40 8.08
CA THR A 235 14.79 -7.79 8.20
C THR A 235 15.91 -8.80 8.44
N PHE A 236 15.60 -10.05 8.77
CA PHE A 236 16.59 -11.10 9.06
C PHE A 236 16.81 -12.05 7.88
N GLU A 237 16.00 -11.95 6.83
CA GLU A 237 16.13 -12.74 5.61
C GLU A 237 16.87 -11.94 4.53
N GLU A 238 17.77 -12.60 3.81
CA GLU A 238 18.42 -11.99 2.66
C GLU A 238 17.43 -11.82 1.51
N HIS A 239 17.28 -10.59 1.04
CA HIS A 239 16.43 -10.23 -0.09
C HIS A 239 16.98 -8.99 -0.78
N GLU A 240 16.64 -8.81 -2.06
CA GLU A 240 16.93 -7.61 -2.83
C GLU A 240 15.69 -6.70 -2.85
N VAL A 241 15.90 -5.39 -3.07
CA VAL A 241 14.81 -4.45 -3.34
C VAL A 241 14.59 -4.40 -4.84
N LEU A 242 13.38 -4.73 -5.29
CA LEU A 242 12.94 -4.75 -6.69
C LEU A 242 11.98 -3.58 -6.98
N GLY A 243 11.66 -3.39 -8.26
CA GLY A 243 10.85 -2.29 -8.75
C GLY A 243 11.63 -0.96 -8.94
N PRO A 244 10.93 0.16 -9.21
CA PRO A 244 9.48 0.29 -9.27
C PRO A 244 8.88 -0.28 -10.57
N ASP A 245 7.97 -1.25 -10.44
CA ASP A 245 7.20 -1.84 -11.55
C ASP A 245 5.87 -2.46 -11.03
N ASP A 246 5.15 -3.20 -11.87
CA ASP A 246 3.89 -3.87 -11.54
C ASP A 246 4.05 -5.33 -11.05
N GLY A 247 5.29 -5.78 -10.85
CA GLY A 247 5.63 -7.14 -10.41
C GLY A 247 5.53 -7.37 -8.90
N GLY A 248 5.11 -6.36 -8.14
CA GLY A 248 5.09 -6.41 -6.67
C GLY A 248 3.97 -7.26 -6.06
N HIS A 249 3.01 -7.75 -6.84
CA HIS A 249 1.87 -8.50 -6.27
C HIS A 249 2.32 -9.72 -5.45
N GLY A 250 1.83 -9.84 -4.20
CA GLY A 250 2.24 -10.90 -3.27
C GLY A 250 3.64 -10.74 -2.65
N MET A 251 4.40 -9.71 -3.03
CA MET A 251 5.76 -9.47 -2.57
C MET A 251 5.76 -8.38 -1.49
N ASN A 252 5.55 -8.77 -0.23
CA ASN A 252 5.46 -7.84 0.89
C ASN A 252 6.70 -7.93 1.79
N TRP A 253 7.05 -6.82 2.43
CA TRP A 253 7.84 -6.89 3.65
C TRP A 253 6.94 -7.27 4.82
N CYS A 254 7.50 -7.98 5.80
CA CYS A 254 6.77 -8.52 6.93
C CYS A 254 7.38 -8.07 8.26
N ILE A 255 6.63 -7.31 9.05
CA ILE A 255 6.94 -6.95 10.43
C ILE A 255 6.36 -8.02 11.35
N GLY A 256 7.16 -8.55 12.29
CA GLY A 256 6.68 -9.51 13.28
C GLY A 256 6.80 -10.98 12.86
N LYS A 257 7.49 -11.27 11.75
CA LYS A 257 7.75 -12.65 11.31
C LYS A 257 8.73 -13.37 12.23
N LEU A 258 9.79 -12.67 12.64
CA LEU A 258 10.86 -13.20 13.50
C LEU A 258 11.07 -12.34 14.75
N GLU A 259 10.50 -11.14 14.76
CA GLU A 259 10.42 -10.26 15.92
C GLU A 259 9.28 -10.67 16.86
N GLN A 260 9.48 -10.52 18.17
CA GLN A 260 8.36 -10.58 19.11
C GLN A 260 7.58 -9.27 19.06
N THR A 261 6.51 -9.25 18.28
CA THR A 261 5.60 -8.13 18.13
C THR A 261 4.30 -8.34 18.91
N ARG A 262 3.62 -7.25 19.22
CA ARG A 262 2.25 -7.24 19.76
C ARG A 262 1.52 -5.99 19.28
N VAL A 263 0.19 -6.06 19.31
CA VAL A 263 -0.68 -4.92 19.03
C VAL A 263 -0.23 -3.68 19.82
N GLY A 264 -0.19 -2.54 19.14
CA GLY A 264 0.22 -1.24 19.69
C GLY A 264 1.72 -0.96 19.64
N MET A 265 2.57 -1.95 19.29
CA MET A 265 3.98 -1.65 19.00
C MET A 265 4.10 -0.80 17.74
N THR A 266 5.01 0.18 17.76
CA THR A 266 5.29 1.00 16.58
C THR A 266 6.67 0.70 16.03
N PHE A 267 6.83 0.82 14.72
CA PHE A 267 8.06 0.57 13.99
C PHE A 267 8.37 1.76 13.10
N ARG A 268 9.64 2.19 13.10
CA ARG A 268 10.14 3.18 12.15
C ARG A 268 10.65 2.45 10.93
N ILE A 269 9.97 2.65 9.81
CA ILE A 269 10.35 2.15 8.49
C ILE A 269 11.18 3.23 7.80
N VAL A 270 12.31 2.84 7.23
CA VAL A 270 13.26 3.71 6.52
C VAL A 270 13.57 3.12 5.16
N ALA A 271 13.31 3.90 4.10
CA ALA A 271 13.72 3.58 2.74
C ALA A 271 14.84 4.54 2.31
N GLN A 272 16.02 4.01 2.04
CA GLN A 272 17.18 4.79 1.62
C GLN A 272 17.36 4.73 0.11
N LEU A 273 17.77 5.86 -0.48
CA LEU A 273 18.07 5.93 -1.91
C LEU A 273 19.56 5.78 -2.18
N ASP A 274 19.90 5.14 -3.30
CA ASP A 274 21.25 5.19 -3.88
C ASP A 274 21.52 6.53 -4.59
N VAL A 275 22.70 6.69 -5.19
CA VAL A 275 23.09 7.92 -5.92
C VAL A 275 22.27 8.20 -7.18
N ASP A 276 21.63 7.17 -7.73
CA ASP A 276 20.78 7.25 -8.92
C ASP A 276 19.33 7.56 -8.54
N GLY A 277 19.01 7.56 -7.24
CA GLY A 277 17.68 7.84 -6.70
C GLY A 277 16.78 6.61 -6.63
N ARG A 278 17.33 5.40 -6.79
CA ARG A 278 16.56 4.16 -6.61
C ARG A 278 16.48 3.81 -5.14
N VAL A 279 15.38 3.21 -4.70
CA VAL A 279 15.26 2.65 -3.34
C VAL A 279 16.23 1.47 -3.25
N ALA A 280 17.27 1.63 -2.44
CA ALA A 280 18.36 0.67 -2.35
C ALA A 280 18.22 -0.26 -1.15
N THR A 281 17.65 0.26 -0.05
CA THR A 281 17.38 -0.53 1.15
C THR A 281 16.05 -0.10 1.76
N VAL A 282 15.35 -1.08 2.35
CA VAL A 282 14.19 -0.88 3.20
C VAL A 282 14.49 -1.61 4.51
N GLN A 283 14.40 -0.88 5.62
CA GLN A 283 14.68 -1.39 6.95
C GLN A 283 13.62 -0.89 7.92
N TRP A 284 13.34 -1.66 8.96
CA TRP A 284 12.49 -1.21 10.06
C TRP A 284 13.07 -1.63 11.41
N ALA A 285 12.76 -0.85 12.43
CA ALA A 285 13.12 -1.14 13.80
C ALA A 285 12.03 -0.65 14.76
N PRO A 286 11.89 -1.26 15.94
CA PRO A 286 10.98 -0.78 16.97
C PRO A 286 11.19 0.72 17.22
N HIS A 287 10.11 1.48 17.22
CA HIS A 287 10.11 2.89 17.53
C HIS A 287 9.57 3.10 18.94
N THR A 288 10.47 3.45 19.86
CA THR A 288 10.12 3.98 21.17
C THR A 288 10.02 5.49 21.01
N GLY A 289 8.82 6.03 20.90
CA GLY A 289 8.64 7.48 20.76
C GLY A 289 9.26 8.21 21.96
N GLU A 290 10.18 9.13 21.71
CA GLU A 290 10.21 10.38 22.46
C GLU A 290 9.31 11.34 21.68
N SER A 291 8.17 11.69 22.28
CA SER A 291 7.19 12.63 21.76
C SER A 291 7.77 14.02 21.55
#